data_AF-A0A3Q4G7Y4-F1
#
_entry.id   AF-A0A3Q4G7Y4-F1
#
_cell.length_a   1.000
_cell.length_b   1.000
_cell.length_c   1.000
_cell.angle_alpha   90.00
_cell.angle_beta   90.00
_cell.angle_gamma   90.00
#
_symmetry.space_group_name_H-M   'P 1'
#
loop_
_entity.id
_entity.type
_entity.pdbx_description
1 polymer ?
#
loop_
_entity_poly.entity_id
_entity_poly.type
_entity_poly.pdbx_seq_one_letter_code
_entity_poly.pdbx_strand_id
1 'polypeptide(L)'
;MEVRTKVLEQSAKLVEEQVDAQLAKLNEMDEDDLERLKERRLEALKKAQKQKQEWLSKGHGEYRDISSEKDFFSEVKDSKNVVCHFYRNSTFSGNLREPPTATQRSGTKFTKVEKKTIRGRGYDSDSEDD
;
A
#
# COMPACT_ATOMS: atom_id res chain seq x y z
N MET A 1 25.91 -38.28 10.99
CA MET A 1 24.84 -37.54 11.70
C MET A 1 25.42 -36.49 12.67
N GLU A 2 26.55 -36.74 13.33
CA GLU A 2 27.18 -35.84 14.32
C GLU A 2 27.61 -34.45 13.83
N VAL A 3 27.92 -34.28 12.53
CA VAL A 3 28.31 -32.97 11.99
C VAL A 3 27.12 -32.01 11.96
N ARG A 4 25.91 -32.50 11.68
CA ARG A 4 24.70 -31.67 11.62
C ARG A 4 24.24 -31.21 12.99
N THR A 5 24.35 -32.07 14.01
CA THR A 5 24.01 -31.70 15.39
C THR A 5 24.96 -30.67 15.95
N LYS A 6 26.28 -30.79 15.71
CA LYS A 6 27.27 -29.78 16.09
C LYS A 6 27.01 -28.42 15.44
N VAL A 7 26.66 -28.40 14.16
CA VAL A 7 26.30 -27.15 13.46
C VAL A 7 25.04 -26.52 14.06
N LEU A 8 24.03 -27.32 14.40
CA LEU A 8 22.81 -26.83 15.05
C LEU A 8 23.11 -26.26 16.44
N GLU A 9 23.91 -26.95 17.25
CA GLU A 9 24.33 -26.47 18.58
C GLU A 9 25.13 -25.17 18.50
N GLN A 10 26.04 -25.05 17.54
CA GLN A 10 26.78 -23.81 17.31
C GLN A 10 25.84 -22.67 16.87
N SER A 11 24.88 -22.96 16.00
CA SER A 11 23.89 -21.96 15.58
C SER A 11 22.99 -21.51 16.73
N ALA A 12 22.57 -22.44 17.60
CA ALA A 12 21.75 -22.13 18.77
C ALA A 12 22.52 -21.25 19.76
N LYS A 13 23.78 -21.56 20.03
CA LYS A 13 24.66 -20.75 20.90
C LYS A 13 24.85 -19.33 20.38
N LEU A 14 25.07 -19.17 19.07
CA LEU A 14 25.19 -17.84 18.46
C LEU A 14 23.90 -17.02 18.60
N VAL A 15 22.74 -17.66 18.48
CA VAL A 15 21.45 -16.99 18.68
C VAL A 15 21.24 -16.65 20.15
N GLU A 16 21.56 -17.54 21.09
CA GLU A 16 21.50 -17.27 22.54
C GLU A 16 22.40 -16.10 22.93
N GLU A 17 23.66 -16.09 22.50
CA GLU A 17 24.60 -15.00 22.75
C GLU A 17 24.08 -13.66 22.18
N GLN A 18 23.45 -13.68 21.01
CA GLN A 18 22.84 -12.49 20.43
C GLN A 18 21.64 -12.00 21.25
N VAL A 19 20.83 -12.90 21.80
CA VAL A 19 19.70 -12.58 22.68
C VAL A 19 20.20 -12.01 24.01
N ASP A 20 21.20 -12.64 24.63
CA ASP A 20 21.81 -12.16 25.89
C ASP A 20 22.42 -10.78 25.74
N ALA A 21 23.12 -10.52 24.62
CA ALA A 21 23.67 -9.20 24.32
C ALA A 21 22.57 -8.13 24.16
N GLN A 22 21.43 -8.47 23.54
CA GLN A 22 20.29 -7.57 23.45
C GLN A 22 19.64 -7.32 24.81
N LEU A 23 19.57 -8.34 25.67
CA LEU A 23 19.01 -8.24 27.01
C LEU A 23 19.88 -7.34 27.90
N ALA A 24 21.20 -7.54 27.87
CA ALA A 24 22.16 -6.68 28.57
C ALA A 24 22.02 -5.22 28.13
N LYS A 25 21.97 -4.98 26.82
CA LYS A 25 21.76 -3.65 26.26
C LYS A 25 20.47 -3.00 26.75
N LEU A 26 19.36 -3.75 26.80
CA LEU A 26 18.07 -3.23 27.30
C LEU A 26 18.12 -2.89 28.79
N ASN A 27 18.83 -3.67 29.60
CA ASN A 27 18.99 -3.40 31.03
C ASN A 27 19.90 -2.21 31.31
N GLU A 28 20.85 -1.92 30.42
CA GLU A 28 21.79 -0.79 30.51
C GLU A 28 21.24 0.50 29.88
N MET A 29 20.08 0.47 29.22
CA MET A 29 19.47 1.67 28.64
C MET A 29 19.18 2.70 29.74
N ASP A 30 19.73 3.91 29.56
CA ASP A 30 19.53 5.03 30.46
C ASP A 30 18.28 5.87 30.09
N GLU A 31 18.03 6.91 30.89
CA GLU A 31 16.87 7.79 30.71
C GLU A 31 16.95 8.59 29.39
N ASP A 32 18.15 9.00 28.98
CA ASP A 32 18.40 9.72 27.74
C ASP A 32 18.12 8.86 26.50
N ASP A 33 18.53 7.58 26.52
CA ASP A 33 18.25 6.62 25.45
C ASP A 33 16.74 6.35 25.31
N LEU A 34 16.02 6.28 26.42
CA LEU A 34 14.56 6.16 26.43
C LEU A 34 13.89 7.42 25.87
N GLU A 35 14.40 8.61 26.20
CA GLU A 35 13.88 9.87 25.66
C GLU A 35 14.08 9.95 24.13
N ARG A 36 15.28 9.64 23.64
CA ARG A 36 15.56 9.56 22.18
C ARG A 36 14.66 8.56 21.48
N LEU A 37 14.38 7.42 22.11
CA LEU A 37 13.45 6.42 21.56
C LEU A 37 12.02 6.96 21.47
N LYS A 38 11.56 7.70 22.49
CA LYS A 38 10.25 8.36 22.49
C LYS A 38 10.18 9.42 21.39
N GLU A 39 11.20 10.28 21.26
CA GLU A 39 11.28 11.30 20.22
C GLU A 39 11.20 10.69 18.83
N ARG A 40 11.99 9.65 18.57
CA ARG A 40 11.99 8.95 17.27
C ARG A 40 10.61 8.34 16.96
N ARG A 41 9.95 7.74 17.95
CA ARG A 41 8.59 7.19 17.79
C ARG A 41 7.57 8.29 17.53
N LEU A 42 7.64 9.39 18.26
CA LEU A 42 6.77 10.53 18.09
C LEU A 42 6.93 11.16 16.71
N GLU A 43 8.16 11.33 16.23
CA GLU A 43 8.45 11.84 14.90
C GLU A 43 7.92 10.91 13.81
N ALA A 44 8.13 9.59 13.95
CA ALA A 44 7.58 8.60 13.02
C ALA A 44 6.04 8.65 12.96
N LEU A 45 5.37 8.77 14.11
CA LEU A 45 3.92 8.92 14.18
C LEU A 45 3.43 10.21 13.52
N LYS A 46 4.10 11.35 13.79
CA LYS A 46 3.79 12.64 13.14
C LYS A 46 3.95 12.55 11.63
N LYS A 47 5.03 11.92 11.14
CA LYS A 47 5.27 11.69 9.71
C LYS A 47 4.18 10.82 9.08
N ALA A 48 3.82 9.71 9.72
CA ALA A 48 2.75 8.82 9.25
C ALA A 48 1.38 9.53 9.20
N GLN A 49 1.06 10.33 10.21
CA GLN A 49 -0.18 11.12 10.24
C GLN A 49 -0.21 12.16 9.13
N LYS A 50 0.88 12.91 8.92
CA LYS A 50 0.98 13.89 7.84
C LYS A 50 0.82 13.23 6.48
N GLN A 51 1.46 12.09 6.26
CA GLN A 51 1.32 11.31 5.02
C GLN A 51 -0.12 10.84 4.82
N LYS A 52 -0.79 10.34 5.87
CA LYS A 52 -2.20 9.96 5.80
C LYS A 52 -3.09 11.17 5.45
N GLN A 53 -2.82 12.34 6.02
CA GLN A 53 -3.56 13.56 5.71
C GLN A 53 -3.37 13.99 4.25
N GLU A 54 -2.14 13.90 3.71
CA GLU A 54 -1.86 14.18 2.30
C GLU A 54 -2.59 13.19 1.37
N TRP A 55 -2.61 11.90 1.71
CA TRP A 55 -3.37 10.91 0.95
C TRP A 55 -4.86 11.22 0.95
N LEU A 56 -5.42 11.61 2.10
CA LEU A 56 -6.81 12.03 2.21
C LEU A 56 -7.09 13.29 1.39
N SER A 57 -6.20 14.30 1.39
CA SER A 57 -6.39 15.51 0.58
C SER A 57 -6.32 15.26 -0.93
N LYS A 58 -5.57 14.23 -1.34
CA LYS A 58 -5.53 13.73 -2.72
C LYS A 58 -6.70 12.77 -3.04
N GLY A 59 -7.57 12.50 -2.08
CA GLY A 59 -8.73 11.61 -2.16
C GLY A 59 -8.36 10.15 -2.42
N HIS A 60 -7.32 9.66 -1.75
CA HIS A 60 -7.04 8.23 -1.59
C HIS A 60 -8.03 7.61 -0.58
N GLY A 61 -8.34 6.31 -0.74
CA GLY A 61 -9.30 5.60 0.12
C GLY A 61 -10.77 5.81 -0.25
N GLU A 62 -11.05 6.62 -1.27
CA GLU A 62 -12.38 6.81 -1.85
C GLU A 62 -12.47 6.15 -3.23
N TYR A 63 -13.69 5.76 -3.62
CA TYR A 63 -13.99 5.26 -4.95
C TYR A 63 -14.64 6.35 -5.80
N ARG A 64 -13.90 6.94 -6.74
CA ARG A 64 -14.38 8.07 -7.57
C ARG A 64 -14.55 7.71 -9.04
N ASP A 65 -15.54 8.34 -9.67
CA ASP A 65 -15.79 8.26 -11.11
C ASP A 65 -14.97 9.31 -11.85
N ILE A 66 -14.35 8.93 -12.96
CA ILE A 66 -13.59 9.84 -13.83
C ILE A 66 -14.26 9.88 -15.21
N SER A 67 -14.81 11.06 -15.52
CA SER A 67 -15.59 11.30 -16.75
C SER A 67 -14.74 11.74 -17.95
N SER A 68 -13.43 11.94 -17.78
CA SER A 68 -12.52 12.48 -18.80
C SER A 68 -11.19 11.73 -18.83
N GLU A 69 -10.69 11.43 -20.03
CA GLU A 69 -9.39 10.81 -20.23
C GLU A 69 -8.25 11.65 -19.64
N LYS A 70 -8.33 12.98 -19.77
CA LYS A 70 -7.29 13.88 -19.24
C LYS A 70 -7.18 13.79 -17.72
N ASP A 71 -8.33 13.69 -17.05
CA ASP A 71 -8.42 13.59 -15.59
C ASP A 71 -7.93 12.22 -15.10
N PHE A 72 -8.13 11.16 -15.90
CA PHE A 72 -7.55 9.85 -15.60
C PHE A 72 -6.03 9.91 -15.56
N PHE A 73 -5.40 10.54 -16.56
CA PHE A 73 -3.94 10.63 -16.61
C PHE A 73 -3.35 11.55 -15.54
N SER A 74 -4.01 12.66 -15.17
CA SER A 74 -3.55 13.48 -14.05
C SER A 74 -3.61 12.71 -12.74
N GLU A 75 -4.69 11.98 -12.52
CA GLU A 75 -4.94 11.24 -11.29
C GLU A 75 -4.00 10.03 -11.11
N VAL A 76 -3.63 9.35 -12.20
CA VAL A 76 -2.63 8.26 -12.20
C VAL A 76 -1.21 8.79 -12.01
N LYS A 77 -0.89 9.99 -12.53
CA LYS A 77 0.46 10.56 -12.41
C LYS A 77 0.75 11.17 -11.03
N ASP A 78 -0.27 11.68 -10.34
CA ASP A 78 -0.12 12.30 -9.01
C ASP A 78 0.04 11.28 -7.87
N SER A 79 -0.35 10.03 -8.10
CA SER A 79 -0.43 8.99 -7.07
C SER A 79 0.42 7.77 -7.40
N LYS A 80 1.22 7.31 -6.42
CA LYS A 80 2.08 6.11 -6.58
C LYS A 80 1.27 4.81 -6.74
N ASN A 81 0.16 4.69 -6.02
CA ASN A 81 -0.69 3.51 -6.00
C ASN A 81 -2.10 3.89 -6.45
N VAL A 82 -2.49 3.45 -7.66
CA VAL A 82 -3.82 3.67 -8.21
C VAL A 82 -4.40 2.34 -8.69
N VAL A 83 -5.67 2.11 -8.36
CA VAL A 83 -6.47 0.99 -8.85
C VAL A 83 -7.61 1.57 -9.66
N CYS A 84 -7.61 1.33 -10.97
CA CYS A 84 -8.64 1.83 -11.87
C CYS A 84 -9.51 0.68 -12.39
N HIS A 85 -10.82 0.81 -12.24
CA HIS A 85 -11.81 -0.11 -12.79
C HIS A 85 -12.37 0.42 -14.12
N PHE A 86 -12.01 -0.25 -15.22
CA PHE A 86 -12.58 0.07 -16.54
C PHE A 86 -13.87 -0.71 -16.78
N TYR A 87 -14.99 0.00 -16.96
CA TYR A 87 -16.31 -0.62 -17.14
C TYR A 87 -16.99 -0.22 -18.45
N ARG A 88 -17.96 -1.03 -18.87
CA ARG A 88 -18.92 -0.72 -19.94
C ARG A 88 -20.32 -0.93 -19.37
N ASN A 89 -21.23 0.01 -19.62
CA ASN A 89 -22.58 -0.01 -19.05
C ASN A 89 -23.41 -1.23 -19.48
N SER A 90 -23.10 -1.86 -20.61
CA SER A 90 -23.83 -3.02 -21.14
C SER A 90 -23.47 -4.37 -20.50
N THR A 91 -22.39 -4.44 -19.71
CA THR A 91 -21.80 -5.71 -19.23
C THR A 91 -22.07 -6.02 -17.76
N PHE A 92 -22.85 -5.22 -17.04
CA PHE A 92 -22.93 -5.34 -15.58
C PHE A 92 -24.27 -5.89 -15.09
N SER A 93 -24.23 -7.12 -14.53
CA SER A 93 -25.38 -7.84 -13.97
C SER A 93 -25.22 -8.19 -12.48
N GLY A 94 -24.43 -7.42 -11.72
CA GLY A 94 -24.17 -7.69 -10.28
C GLY A 94 -24.17 -6.43 -9.42
N ASN A 95 -24.10 -6.55 -8.09
CA ASN A 95 -24.23 -5.41 -7.17
C ASN A 95 -22.90 -4.83 -6.66
N LEU A 96 -21.74 -5.38 -7.05
CA LEU A 96 -20.45 -4.94 -6.50
C LEU A 96 -19.72 -4.01 -7.47
N ARG A 97 -20.19 -2.77 -7.55
CA ARG A 97 -19.57 -1.72 -8.37
C ARG A 97 -18.34 -1.11 -7.71
N GLU A 98 -18.23 -1.22 -6.38
CA GLU A 98 -17.17 -0.65 -5.56
C GLU A 98 -16.38 -1.78 -4.88
N PRO A 99 -15.03 -1.78 -4.97
CA PRO A 99 -14.25 -2.81 -4.32
C PRO A 99 -14.35 -2.67 -2.78
N PRO A 100 -14.65 -3.74 -2.03
CA PRO A 100 -14.83 -3.69 -0.57
C PRO A 100 -13.55 -3.31 0.19
N THR A 101 -12.40 -3.33 -0.49
CA THR A 101 -11.08 -2.99 0.03
C THR A 101 -10.69 -1.52 -0.18
N ALA A 102 -11.54 -0.71 -0.82
CA ALA A 102 -11.24 0.70 -1.13
C ALA A 102 -10.89 1.51 0.13
N THR A 103 -11.72 1.38 1.16
CA THR A 103 -11.59 2.10 2.43
C THR A 103 -10.50 1.55 3.34
N GLN A 104 -10.09 0.29 3.12
CA GLN A 104 -9.06 -0.38 3.92
C GLN A 104 -7.64 0.01 3.52
N ARG A 105 -7.46 0.59 2.32
CA ARG A 105 -6.14 0.93 1.76
C ARG A 105 -5.97 2.44 1.61
N SER A 106 -5.71 3.11 2.73
CA SER A 106 -5.55 4.58 2.81
C SER A 106 -4.47 5.17 1.89
N GLY A 107 -3.46 4.39 1.51
CA GLY A 107 -2.41 4.82 0.59
C GLY A 107 -2.72 4.57 -0.89
N THR A 108 -3.89 4.03 -1.23
CA THR A 108 -4.28 3.69 -2.62
C THR A 108 -5.47 4.53 -3.07
N LYS A 109 -5.40 5.00 -4.31
CA LYS A 109 -6.49 5.72 -4.94
C LYS A 109 -7.33 4.76 -5.78
N PHE A 110 -8.65 4.79 -5.60
CA PHE A 110 -9.55 3.90 -6.33
C PHE A 110 -10.43 4.72 -7.27
N THR A 111 -10.38 4.40 -8.55
CA THR A 111 -11.09 5.13 -9.61
C THR A 111 -11.84 4.17 -10.50
N LYS A 112 -12.90 4.66 -11.16
CA LYS A 112 -13.58 3.96 -12.25
C LYS A 112 -13.67 4.86 -13.46
N VAL A 113 -13.58 4.24 -14.64
CA VAL A 113 -13.58 4.94 -15.91
C VAL A 113 -14.40 4.13 -16.92
N GLU A 114 -15.32 4.78 -17.62
CA GLU A 114 -16.05 4.13 -18.71
C GLU A 114 -15.12 3.92 -19.93
N LYS A 115 -15.09 2.71 -20.50
CA LYS A 115 -14.18 2.36 -21.61
C LYS A 115 -14.29 3.32 -22.80
N LYS A 116 -15.50 3.80 -23.12
CA LYS A 116 -15.73 4.75 -24.23
C LYS A 116 -15.09 6.13 -24.02
N THR A 117 -14.74 6.45 -22.78
CA THR A 117 -14.19 7.76 -22.39
C THR A 117 -12.69 7.85 -22.64
N ILE A 118 -11.98 6.72 -22.63
CA ILE A 118 -10.50 6.67 -22.75
C ILE A 118 -9.99 6.18 -24.10
N ARG A 119 -10.87 5.65 -24.95
CA ARG A 119 -10.54 5.29 -26.32
C ARG A 119 -11.27 6.28 -27.22
N GLY A 120 -10.52 7.17 -27.87
CA GLY A 120 -11.08 8.02 -28.92
C GLY A 120 -11.86 7.16 -29.93
N ARG A 121 -12.94 7.72 -30.50
CA ARG A 121 -13.91 7.11 -31.43
C ARG A 121 -13.35 6.25 -32.59
N GLY A 122 -12.03 6.17 -32.80
CA GLY A 122 -11.39 5.50 -33.93
C GLY A 122 -11.04 4.02 -33.74
N TYR A 123 -11.23 3.42 -32.56
CA TYR A 123 -10.86 2.02 -32.28
C TYR A 123 -12.01 1.15 -31.76
N ASP A 124 -13.25 1.49 -32.06
CA ASP A 124 -14.43 0.62 -31.86
C ASP A 124 -14.59 -0.41 -33.01
N SER A 125 -13.48 -0.89 -33.57
CA SER A 125 -13.47 -2.07 -34.45
C SER A 125 -13.17 -3.32 -33.60
N ASP A 126 -14.04 -3.63 -32.65
CA ASP A 126 -14.27 -5.04 -32.32
C ASP A 126 -15.23 -5.54 -33.42
N SER A 127 -14.66 -5.84 -34.60
CA SER A 127 -15.32 -6.68 -35.59
C SER A 127 -15.46 -8.07 -34.97
N GLU A 128 -16.64 -8.34 -34.43
CA GLU A 128 -17.12 -9.71 -34.19
C GLU A 128 -17.39 -10.34 -35.57
N ASP A 129 -16.34 -10.81 -36.22
CA ASP A 129 -16.45 -11.79 -37.31
C ASP A 129 -16.56 -13.19 -36.67
N ASP A 130 -17.77 -13.74 -36.64
CA ASP A 130 -18.10 -15.17 -36.50
C ASP A 130 -18.81 -15.62 -37.79
#